data_AF-A0AAE7AZ44-F1
#
_entry.id   AF-A0AAE7AZ44-F1
#
_cell.length_a   1.000
_cell.length_b   1.000
_cell.length_c   1.000
_cell.angle_alpha   90.00
_cell.angle_beta   90.00
_cell.angle_gamma   90.00
#
_symmetry.space_group_name_H-M   'P 1'
#
loop_
_entity.id
_entity.type
_entity.pdbx_description
1 polymer ?
#
loop_
_entity_poly.entity_id
_entity_poly.type
_entity_poly.pdbx_seq_one_letter_code
_entity_poly.pdbx_strand_id
1 'polypeptide(L)'
;MEIISFLVGSVTTTTLLAIAAFVSKTWIEKRLEFSIQHEYDKKLSNYETEKEIRLKAELISELMSEWINTDKEDVVKLNELTFKAFLWLPAELASDLSNTLSHKAGADDLRTIICKVRKHLLGNDDKLQNHEVIVFPKKTT
;
A
#
# COMPACT_ATOMS: atom_id res chain seq x y z
N MET A 1 -46.28 -22.25 -52.75
CA MET A 1 -45.24 -22.65 -51.78
C MET A 1 -44.21 -21.55 -51.54
N GLU A 2 -43.88 -20.70 -52.52
CA GLU A 2 -42.80 -19.70 -52.38
C GLU A 2 -43.06 -18.57 -51.36
N ILE A 3 -44.30 -18.11 -51.22
CA ILE A 3 -44.65 -17.04 -50.26
C ILE A 3 -44.51 -17.53 -48.80
N ILE A 4 -44.82 -18.80 -48.56
CA ILE A 4 -44.74 -19.42 -47.22
C ILE A 4 -43.26 -19.62 -46.83
N SER A 5 -42.41 -20.09 -47.75
CA SER A 5 -40.97 -20.20 -47.51
C SER A 5 -40.30 -18.84 -47.30
N PHE A 6 -40.75 -17.80 -48.00
CA PHE A 6 -40.24 -16.43 -47.82
C PHE A 6 -40.62 -15.84 -46.44
N LEU A 7 -41.87 -16.03 -46.01
CA LEU A 7 -42.34 -15.61 -44.69
C LEU A 7 -41.61 -16.35 -43.55
N VAL A 8 -41.44 -17.67 -43.67
CA VAL A 8 -40.71 -18.48 -42.68
C VAL A 8 -39.24 -18.05 -42.58
N GLY A 9 -38.58 -17.80 -43.72
CA GLY A 9 -37.21 -17.29 -43.77
C GLY A 9 -37.05 -15.93 -43.07
N SER A 10 -37.96 -15.00 -43.33
CA SER A 10 -37.98 -13.65 -42.72
C SER A 10 -38.19 -13.67 -41.20
N VAL A 11 -39.07 -14.55 -40.71
CA VAL A 11 -39.29 -14.72 -39.26
C VAL A 11 -38.03 -15.28 -38.60
N THR A 12 -37.39 -16.29 -39.19
CA THR A 12 -36.17 -16.91 -38.62
C THR A 12 -34.99 -15.94 -38.55
N THR A 13 -34.74 -15.13 -39.57
CA THR A 13 -33.66 -14.13 -39.53
C THR A 13 -33.92 -13.04 -38.49
N THR A 14 -35.16 -12.59 -38.36
CA THR A 14 -35.53 -11.58 -37.36
C THR A 14 -35.33 -12.11 -35.93
N THR A 15 -35.71 -13.37 -35.66
CA THR A 15 -35.50 -14.00 -34.34
C THR A 15 -34.01 -14.18 -34.03
N LEU A 16 -33.20 -14.61 -35.00
CA LEU A 16 -31.75 -14.75 -34.82
C LEU A 16 -31.07 -13.41 -34.54
N LEU A 17 -31.47 -12.34 -35.23
CA LEU A 17 -30.96 -10.99 -34.97
C LEU A 17 -31.34 -10.49 -33.58
N ALA A 18 -32.57 -10.77 -33.11
CA ALA A 18 -33.00 -10.41 -31.76
C ALA A 18 -32.17 -11.12 -30.68
N ILE A 19 -31.89 -12.42 -30.87
CA ILE A 19 -31.02 -13.20 -29.96
C ILE A 19 -29.60 -12.64 -29.98
N ALA A 20 -29.04 -12.38 -31.18
CA ALA A 20 -27.70 -11.83 -31.32
C ALA A 20 -27.58 -10.44 -30.65
N ALA A 21 -28.60 -9.58 -30.81
CA ALA A 21 -28.65 -8.27 -30.17
C ALA A 21 -28.73 -8.39 -28.63
N PHE A 22 -29.53 -9.32 -28.11
CA PHE A 22 -29.64 -9.57 -26.67
C PHE A 22 -28.33 -10.09 -26.07
N VAL A 23 -27.68 -11.05 -26.73
CA VAL A 23 -26.37 -11.58 -26.30
C VAL A 23 -25.30 -10.50 -26.37
N SER A 24 -25.28 -9.69 -27.43
CA SER A 24 -24.33 -8.59 -27.57
C SER A 24 -24.52 -7.55 -26.47
N LYS A 25 -25.77 -7.18 -26.16
CA LYS A 25 -26.08 -6.24 -25.08
C LYS A 25 -25.59 -6.76 -23.73
N THR A 26 -25.96 -7.99 -23.38
CA THR A 26 -25.56 -8.60 -22.09
C THR A 26 -24.04 -8.78 -21.98
N TRP A 27 -23.36 -9.11 -23.09
CA TRP A 27 -21.90 -9.21 -23.12
C TRP A 27 -21.24 -7.85 -22.91
N ILE A 28 -21.72 -6.79 -23.57
CA ILE A 28 -21.20 -5.42 -23.39
C ILE A 28 -21.43 -4.93 -21.95
N GLU A 29 -22.65 -5.12 -21.41
CA GLU A 29 -22.99 -4.74 -20.04
C GLU A 29 -22.06 -5.41 -19.03
N LYS A 30 -21.91 -6.74 -19.12
CA LYS A 30 -20.98 -7.50 -18.25
C LYS A 30 -19.53 -7.06 -18.41
N ARG A 31 -19.08 -6.79 -19.64
CA ARG A 31 -17.70 -6.36 -19.88
C ARG A 31 -17.43 -4.98 -19.28
N LEU A 32 -18.40 -4.08 -19.38
CA LEU A 32 -18.32 -2.74 -18.79
C LEU A 32 -18.34 -2.81 -17.26
N GLU A 33 -19.27 -3.57 -16.69
CA GLU A 33 -19.36 -3.79 -15.24
C GLU A 33 -18.05 -4.37 -14.69
N PHE A 34 -17.51 -5.40 -15.35
CA PHE A 34 -16.22 -5.98 -14.97
C PHE A 34 -15.07 -4.98 -15.08
N SER A 35 -15.06 -4.13 -16.11
CA SER A 35 -14.03 -3.09 -16.26
C SER A 35 -14.10 -2.06 -15.13
N ILE A 36 -15.32 -1.64 -14.77
CA ILE A 36 -15.56 -0.70 -13.67
C ILE A 36 -15.16 -1.33 -12.34
N GLN A 37 -15.62 -2.56 -12.08
CA GLN A 37 -15.28 -3.31 -10.87
C GLN A 37 -13.77 -3.46 -10.73
N HIS A 38 -13.08 -3.85 -11.81
CA HIS A 38 -11.62 -3.97 -11.79
C HIS A 38 -10.93 -2.64 -11.45
N GLU A 39 -11.41 -1.51 -11.97
CA GLU A 39 -10.89 -0.20 -11.58
C GLU A 39 -11.12 0.12 -10.10
N TYR A 40 -12.30 -0.20 -9.57
CA TYR A 40 -12.61 0.00 -8.15
C TYR A 40 -11.75 -0.90 -7.26
N ASP A 41 -11.61 -2.18 -7.60
CA ASP A 41 -10.77 -3.13 -6.86
C ASP A 41 -9.32 -2.66 -6.84
N LYS A 42 -8.80 -2.16 -7.97
CA LYS A 42 -7.46 -1.58 -8.06
C LYS A 42 -7.33 -0.32 -7.19
N LYS A 43 -8.31 0.58 -7.23
CA LYS A 43 -8.32 1.79 -6.39
C LYS A 43 -8.38 1.44 -4.90
N LEU A 44 -9.17 0.44 -4.54
CA LEU A 44 -9.29 -0.05 -3.16
C LEU A 44 -7.96 -0.64 -2.68
N SER A 45 -7.35 -1.54 -3.45
CA SER A 45 -6.05 -2.14 -3.12
C SER A 45 -4.94 -1.07 -2.96
N ASN A 46 -4.92 -0.07 -3.84
CA ASN A 46 -3.97 1.04 -3.73
C ASN A 46 -4.21 1.87 -2.45
N TYR A 47 -5.47 2.15 -2.12
CA TYR A 47 -5.83 2.87 -0.91
C TYR A 47 -5.45 2.12 0.36
N GLU A 48 -5.69 0.80 0.40
CA GLU A 48 -5.30 -0.07 1.51
C GLU A 48 -3.77 -0.09 1.69
N THR A 49 -3.02 -0.20 0.59
CA THR A 49 -1.55 -0.14 0.59
C THR A 49 -1.06 1.20 1.12
N GLU A 50 -1.64 2.32 0.65
CA GLU A 50 -1.26 3.65 1.12
C GLU A 50 -1.58 3.85 2.60
N LYS A 51 -2.72 3.34 3.07
CA LYS A 51 -3.10 3.34 4.47
C LYS A 51 -2.11 2.54 5.32
N GLU A 52 -1.71 1.36 4.86
CA GLU A 52 -0.71 0.52 5.55
C GLU A 52 0.65 1.23 5.66
N ILE A 53 1.10 1.87 4.58
CA ILE A 53 2.33 2.67 4.57
C ILE A 53 2.26 3.79 5.62
N ARG A 54 1.15 4.52 5.69
CA ARG A 54 0.96 5.61 6.66
C ARG A 54 1.01 5.10 8.10
N LEU A 55 0.34 3.98 8.39
CA LEU A 55 0.33 3.37 9.74
C LEU A 55 1.71 2.86 10.14
N LYS A 56 2.46 2.23 9.23
CA LYS A 56 3.83 1.78 9.49
C LYS A 56 4.78 2.96 9.70
N ALA A 57 4.63 4.03 8.93
CA ALA A 57 5.42 5.25 9.09
C ALA A 57 5.13 5.94 10.44
N GLU A 58 3.86 6.02 10.82
CA GLU A 58 3.42 6.55 12.12
C GLU A 58 4.07 5.76 13.27
N LEU A 59 3.97 4.42 13.25
CA LEU A 59 4.58 3.54 14.25
C LEU A 59 6.09 3.79 14.41
N ILE A 60 6.83 3.87 13.30
CA ILE A 60 8.29 4.08 13.36
C ILE A 60 8.61 5.48 13.85
N SER A 61 7.84 6.50 13.45
CA SER A 61 8.03 7.87 13.94
C SER A 61 7.79 7.97 15.45
N GLU A 62 6.77 7.27 15.96
CA GLU A 62 6.48 7.20 17.38
C GLU A 62 7.60 6.49 18.13
N LEU A 63 8.05 5.32 17.65
CA LEU A 63 9.17 4.58 18.22
C LEU A 63 10.42 5.45 18.33
N MET A 64 10.77 6.14 17.25
CA MET A 64 11.97 6.98 17.19
C MET A 64 11.86 8.20 18.10
N SER A 65 10.68 8.83 18.16
CA SER A 65 10.44 9.97 19.05
C SER A 65 10.57 9.57 20.52
N GLU A 66 9.95 8.46 20.91
CA GLU A 66 10.03 7.94 22.28
C GLU A 66 11.44 7.47 22.63
N TRP A 67 12.19 6.91 21.68
CA TRP A 67 13.56 6.46 21.90
C TRP A 67 14.55 7.63 22.10
N ILE A 68 14.38 8.74 21.37
CA ILE A 68 15.20 9.95 21.57
C ILE A 68 14.89 10.60 22.93
N ASN A 69 13.67 10.42 23.44
CA ASN A 69 13.28 10.98 24.73
C ASN A 69 14.11 10.35 25.86
N THR A 70 14.97 11.17 26.46
CA THR A 70 15.95 10.73 27.48
C THR A 70 15.28 10.22 28.75
N ASP A 71 14.05 10.66 29.02
CA ASP A 71 13.39 10.38 30.28
C ASP A 71 12.75 8.98 30.32
N LYS A 72 12.80 8.21 29.22
CA LYS A 72 12.37 6.79 29.08
C LYS A 72 11.22 6.37 30.02
N GLU A 73 10.25 7.24 30.22
CA GLU A 73 9.24 7.07 31.27
C GLU A 73 8.34 5.88 30.96
N ASP A 74 8.26 5.48 29.69
CA ASP A 74 7.43 4.38 29.22
C ASP A 74 8.22 3.31 28.44
N VAL A 75 8.98 2.51 29.19
CA VAL A 75 9.70 1.33 28.66
C VAL A 75 8.73 0.30 28.07
N VAL A 76 7.50 0.21 28.59
CA VAL A 76 6.48 -0.73 28.09
C VAL A 76 6.06 -0.33 26.68
N LYS A 77 5.75 0.95 26.48
CA LYS A 77 5.44 1.51 25.16
C LYS A 77 6.60 1.34 24.19
N LEU A 78 7.83 1.61 24.61
CA LEU A 78 9.00 1.44 23.75
C LEU A 78 9.16 -0.02 23.30
N ASN A 79 8.96 -0.98 24.20
CA ASN A 79 8.98 -2.41 23.87
C ASN A 79 7.85 -2.78 22.91
N GLU A 80 6.63 -2.30 23.16
CA GLU A 80 5.47 -2.54 22.30
C GLU A 80 5.73 -2.04 20.87
N LEU A 81 6.19 -0.78 20.73
CA LEU A 81 6.52 -0.17 19.44
C LEU A 81 7.66 -0.91 18.73
N THR A 82 8.68 -1.32 19.49
CA THR A 82 9.78 -2.14 18.97
C THR A 82 9.25 -3.47 18.45
N PHE A 83 8.47 -4.23 19.23
CA PHE A 83 7.95 -5.51 18.79
C PHE A 83 7.07 -5.39 17.54
N LYS A 84 6.19 -4.37 17.51
CA LYS A 84 5.37 -4.08 16.34
C LYS A 84 6.23 -3.82 15.10
N ALA A 85 7.31 -3.03 15.22
CA ALA A 85 8.20 -2.73 14.11
C ALA A 85 8.90 -4.00 13.57
N PHE A 86 9.42 -4.83 14.47
CA PHE A 86 10.20 -6.03 14.11
C PHE A 86 9.36 -7.17 13.49
N LEU A 87 8.03 -7.15 13.63
CA LEU A 87 7.15 -8.15 13.03
C LEU A 87 7.01 -8.01 11.52
N TRP A 88 7.12 -6.80 10.98
CA TRP A 88 6.92 -6.53 9.56
C TRP A 88 8.15 -5.98 8.86
N LEU A 89 9.17 -5.50 9.59
CA LEU A 89 10.40 -5.02 8.99
C LEU A 89 11.21 -6.18 8.36
N PRO A 90 11.80 -5.97 7.18
CA PRO A 90 12.78 -6.90 6.62
C PRO A 90 13.96 -7.11 7.56
N ALA A 91 14.54 -8.32 7.53
CA ALA A 91 15.61 -8.72 8.44
C ALA A 91 16.81 -7.75 8.47
N GLU A 92 17.22 -7.22 7.31
CA GLU A 92 18.32 -6.25 7.21
C GLU A 92 17.98 -4.95 7.96
N LEU A 93 16.80 -4.36 7.69
CA LEU A 93 16.36 -3.13 8.36
C LEU A 93 16.08 -3.33 9.84
N ALA A 94 15.56 -4.49 10.22
CA ALA A 94 15.36 -4.85 11.62
C ALA A 94 16.70 -4.93 12.36
N SER A 95 17.75 -5.49 11.73
CA SER A 95 19.09 -5.53 12.32
C SER A 95 19.68 -4.12 12.45
N ASP A 96 19.57 -3.29 11.42
CA ASP A 96 20.05 -1.91 11.45
C ASP A 96 19.34 -1.11 12.55
N LEU A 97 18.01 -1.20 12.63
CA LEU A 97 17.22 -0.57 13.67
C LEU A 97 17.63 -1.07 15.07
N SER A 98 17.83 -2.39 15.25
CA SER A 98 18.30 -2.97 16.51
C SER A 98 19.66 -2.41 16.94
N ASN A 99 20.60 -2.30 15.99
CA ASN A 99 21.93 -1.75 16.25
C ASN A 99 21.84 -0.27 16.69
N THR A 100 20.99 0.53 16.03
CA THR A 100 20.76 1.93 16.39
C THR A 100 20.10 2.05 17.77
N LEU A 101 19.02 1.31 18.03
CA LEU A 101 18.28 1.36 19.30
C LEU A 101 19.13 0.90 20.51
N SER A 102 20.10 0.01 20.28
CA SER A 102 21.02 -0.51 21.32
C SER A 102 22.30 0.30 21.49
N HIS A 103 22.46 1.43 20.79
CA HIS A 103 23.68 2.25 20.78
C HIS A 103 24.96 1.44 20.46
N LYS A 104 24.87 0.47 19.56
CA LYS A 104 26.04 -0.33 19.16
C LYS A 104 27.08 0.55 18.47
N ALA A 105 28.36 0.30 18.74
CA ALA A 105 29.45 1.01 18.07
C ALA A 105 29.39 0.79 16.54
N GLY A 106 29.40 1.88 15.78
CA GLY A 106 29.28 1.85 14.32
C GLY A 106 27.85 1.65 13.79
N ALA A 107 26.84 1.74 14.66
CA ALA A 107 25.45 1.74 14.22
C ALA A 107 25.11 2.98 13.37
N ASP A 108 24.09 2.82 12.53
CA ASP A 108 23.56 3.92 11.73
C ASP A 108 22.94 5.00 12.61
N ASP A 109 23.12 6.26 12.17
CA ASP A 109 22.39 7.39 12.74
C ASP A 109 20.87 7.24 12.51
N LEU A 110 20.09 7.81 13.42
CA LEU A 110 18.63 7.80 13.37
C LEU A 110 18.10 8.30 12.02
N ARG A 111 18.72 9.34 11.46
CA ARG A 111 18.35 9.93 10.18
C ARG A 111 18.55 8.95 9.02
N THR A 112 19.62 8.16 9.08
CA THR A 112 19.89 7.10 8.10
C THR A 112 18.81 6.02 8.16
N ILE A 113 18.40 5.60 9.36
CA ILE A 113 17.32 4.62 9.53
C ILE A 113 16.00 5.16 8.98
N ILE A 114 15.65 6.44 9.23
CA ILE A 114 14.44 7.07 8.68
C ILE A 114 14.46 6.99 7.15
N CYS A 115 15.57 7.36 6.51
CA CYS A 115 15.70 7.27 5.05
C CYS A 115 15.58 5.83 4.55
N LYS A 116 16.22 4.86 5.21
CA LYS A 116 16.13 3.43 4.84
C LYS A 116 14.71 2.88 4.95
N VAL A 117 14.02 3.14 6.06
CA VAL A 117 12.63 2.73 6.27
C VAL A 117 11.70 3.41 5.26
N ARG A 118 11.89 4.71 4.99
CA ARG A 118 11.13 5.44 3.97
C ARG A 118 11.28 4.83 2.59
N LYS A 119 12.50 4.50 2.17
CA LYS A 119 12.77 3.83 0.87
C LYS A 119 12.07 2.48 0.80
N HIS A 120 12.08 1.71 1.88
CA HIS A 120 11.38 0.43 1.94
C HIS A 120 9.86 0.58 1.83
N LEU A 121 9.26 1.53 2.56
CA LEU A 121 7.82 1.76 2.55
C LEU A 121 7.31 2.35 1.23
N LEU A 122 8.06 3.26 0.60
CA LEU A 122 7.66 3.91 -0.65
C LEU A 122 8.06 3.11 -1.90
N GLY A 123 8.91 2.08 -1.76
CA GLY A 123 9.41 1.25 -2.84
C GLY A 123 10.28 1.99 -3.87
N ASN A 124 10.58 3.28 -3.63
CA ASN A 124 11.32 4.15 -4.54
C ASN A 124 12.31 5.01 -3.75
N ASP A 125 13.47 5.29 -4.37
CA ASP A 125 14.44 6.23 -3.83
C ASP A 125 14.10 7.65 -4.29
N ASP A 126 13.66 8.50 -3.37
CA ASP A 126 13.31 9.89 -3.62
C ASP A 126 14.50 10.86 -3.43
N LYS A 127 15.73 10.32 -3.35
CA LYS A 127 16.99 11.07 -3.19
C LYS A 127 17.09 11.89 -1.91
N LEU A 128 16.15 11.74 -0.98
CA LEU A 128 16.20 12.39 0.33
C LEU A 128 17.50 12.01 1.04
N GLN A 129 18.27 13.02 1.43
CA GLN A 129 19.54 12.87 2.11
C GLN A 129 19.34 12.88 3.62
N ASN A 130 20.16 12.11 4.34
CA ASN A 130 20.01 11.95 5.80
C ASN A 130 20.04 13.30 6.54
N HIS A 131 20.84 14.26 6.10
CA HIS A 131 20.95 15.57 6.76
C HIS A 131 19.70 16.45 6.61
N GLU A 132 18.81 16.15 5.65
CA GLU A 132 17.54 16.86 5.44
C GLU A 132 16.46 16.45 6.47
N VAL A 133 16.63 15.28 7.12
CA VAL A 133 15.73 14.79 8.16
C VAL A 133 15.99 15.57 9.45
N ILE A 134 15.04 16.38 9.92
CA ILE A 134 15.21 17.22 11.12
C ILE A 134 14.97 16.39 12.39
N VAL A 135 15.93 16.44 13.32
CA VAL A 135 15.80 15.92 14.69
C VAL A 135 16.09 17.07 15.64
N PHE A 136 15.13 17.39 16.51
CA PHE A 136 15.28 18.47 17.48
C PHE A 136 16.10 17.97 18.69
N PRO A 137 17.24 18.59 19.00
CA PRO A 137 17.99 18.24 20.21
C PRO A 137 17.22 18.70 21.46
N LYS A 138 17.26 17.90 22.53
CA LYS A 138 16.74 18.30 23.85
C LYS A 138 17.55 19.52 24.32
N LYS A 139 16.87 20.60 24.72
CA LYS A 139 17.51 21.70 25.44
C LYS A 139 17.95 21.16 26.81
N THR A 140 19.24 20.89 26.97
CA THR A 140 19.85 20.77 28.29
C THR A 140 19.70 22.12 28.98
N THR A 141 18.77 22.20 29.93
CA THR A 141 18.56 23.37 30.79
C THR A 141 19.39 23.17 32.05
#